data_AF-A0A3N5FGH2-F1
#
_entry.id   AF-A0A3N5FGH2-F1
#
_cell.length_a   1.000
_cell.length_b   1.000
_cell.length_c   1.000
_cell.angle_alpha   90.00
_cell.angle_beta   90.00
_cell.angle_gamma   90.00
#
_symmetry.space_group_name_H-M   'P 1'
#
loop_
_entity.id
_entity.type
_entity.pdbx_description
1 polymer ?
#
loop_
_entity_poly.entity_id
_entity_poly.type
_entity_poly.pdbx_seq_one_letter_code
_entity_poly.pdbx_strand_id
1 'polypeptide(L)'
;MKAVCAALAILFAWGSPSFDSGLPALAQDREDEAAKKAQRIDRAVGWLGDDDAEVREMGRKELLQIGADAVPALEKKIAEKGAAELVRILRHLDRHPRMADTWIDEKEIKDIEADEQFRREAEKLPKDAAEKFAYVKYQEALAHFRRKNYQRSFDMANALMALESRSAHVEAFKRLRRQSENMITQTSLIEAKVLQPKVWYLDDEPVELAVRMKNLYKSTITMTWDKGTEKEAGGGLVVLEVEIAMAEINGNSSSDQRHQELRFESEVPIAPGAQWERKVLVDTSTAITDSKQIRILKVGGWAQPMKIAADAIGITRRIQFEPATVKILPKRYARFLENPWESFEKAMGEGSMDQIYICIHLLDEKDHDRAAAMLIQKLAAAKTPEGKTYAHNLLRALTGQALGTDARRWEVWLQNRDAEKDKKKK
;
A
#
# COMPACT_ATOMS: atom_id res chain seq x y z
N MET A 1 -0.70 63.59 9.95
CA MET A 1 0.38 64.56 10.22
C MET A 1 0.93 64.24 11.61
N LYS A 2 2.20 63.80 11.70
CA LYS A 2 3.01 63.54 12.93
C LYS A 2 2.52 62.38 13.84
N ALA A 3 3.15 61.20 13.81
CA ALA A 3 4.39 60.80 14.51
C ALA A 3 4.21 60.55 16.01
N VAL A 4 4.31 59.28 16.43
CA VAL A 4 4.83 58.91 17.76
C VAL A 4 5.67 57.64 17.60
N CYS A 5 6.99 57.85 17.59
CA CYS A 5 8.00 56.86 17.95
C CYS A 5 8.07 56.78 19.48
N ALA A 6 8.22 55.58 20.04
CA ALA A 6 8.82 55.39 21.35
C ALA A 6 9.69 54.13 21.31
N ALA A 7 11.00 54.37 21.39
CA ALA A 7 12.05 53.38 21.48
C ALA A 7 12.13 52.79 22.90
N LEU A 8 12.61 51.55 23.01
CA LEU A 8 13.41 51.15 24.16
C LEU A 8 14.47 50.14 23.74
N ALA A 9 15.72 50.57 23.86
CA ALA A 9 16.93 49.81 23.66
C ALA A 9 17.56 49.51 25.02
N ILE A 10 17.94 48.25 25.28
CA ILE A 10 18.95 47.82 26.26
C ILE A 10 19.57 46.52 25.68
N LEU A 11 20.73 46.56 25.00
CA LEU A 11 22.12 46.53 25.48
C LEU A 11 22.66 45.14 25.89
N PHE A 12 23.81 44.83 25.25
CA PHE A 12 24.92 43.94 25.62
C PHE A 12 24.98 42.47 25.15
N ALA A 13 25.58 42.34 23.96
CA ALA A 13 26.73 41.50 23.62
C ALA A 13 27.40 40.68 24.76
N TRP A 14 27.37 39.35 24.63
CA TRP A 14 28.37 38.42 25.14
C TRP A 14 28.75 37.44 24.01
N GLY A 15 30.05 37.19 23.88
CA GLY A 15 30.72 36.68 22.68
C GLY A 15 30.27 35.30 22.21
N SER A 16 30.12 35.16 20.90
CA SER A 16 30.04 33.86 20.25
C SER A 16 31.45 33.31 20.10
N PRO A 17 31.75 32.11 20.63
CA PRO A 17 32.98 31.42 20.29
C PRO A 17 32.96 31.13 18.78
N SER A 18 34.05 31.47 18.11
CA SER A 18 34.33 31.07 16.73
C SER A 18 34.28 29.53 16.67
N PHE A 19 33.15 28.99 16.22
CA PHE A 19 33.01 27.59 15.90
C PHE A 19 33.82 27.34 14.63
N ASP A 20 34.88 26.56 14.77
CA ASP A 20 35.66 26.01 13.66
C ASP A 20 34.71 25.35 12.66
N SER A 21 34.62 25.92 11.46
CA SER A 21 33.78 25.48 10.35
C SER A 21 34.39 24.27 9.66
N GLY A 22 34.51 23.16 10.39
CA GLY A 22 35.03 21.87 9.90
C GLY A 22 33.97 20.94 9.31
N LEU A 23 32.70 21.35 9.20
CA LEU A 23 31.60 20.52 8.68
C LEU A 23 30.71 21.11 7.54
N PRO A 24 31.18 21.99 6.62
CA PRO A 24 30.38 22.32 5.42
C PRO A 24 30.65 21.41 4.20
N ALA A 25 31.83 20.80 4.06
CA ALA A 25 32.23 20.19 2.78
C ALA A 25 31.35 19.00 2.34
N LEU A 26 31.02 18.05 3.23
CA LEU A 26 30.22 16.87 2.88
C LEU A 26 28.72 17.18 2.63
N ALA A 27 28.20 18.26 3.23
CA ALA A 27 26.82 18.69 3.01
C ALA A 27 26.69 19.48 1.70
N GLN A 28 27.70 20.28 1.37
CA GLN A 28 27.76 21.09 0.16
C GLN A 28 28.01 20.23 -1.09
N ASP A 29 28.87 19.21 -1.00
CA ASP A 29 29.10 18.25 -2.08
C ASP A 29 27.83 17.46 -2.46
N ARG A 30 26.98 17.12 -1.49
CA ARG A 30 25.70 16.43 -1.72
C ARG A 30 24.60 17.34 -2.28
N GLU A 31 24.58 18.61 -1.90
CA GLU A 31 23.68 19.61 -2.49
C GLU A 31 24.00 19.85 -3.98
N ASP A 32 25.29 19.92 -4.31
CA ASP A 32 25.75 20.03 -5.69
C ASP A 32 25.39 18.79 -6.52
N GLU A 33 25.47 17.59 -5.94
CA GLU A 33 25.04 16.35 -6.62
C GLU A 33 23.53 16.32 -6.88
N ALA A 34 22.70 16.72 -5.91
CA ALA A 34 21.26 16.78 -6.07
C ALA A 34 20.83 17.82 -7.12
N ALA A 35 21.47 18.98 -7.12
CA ALA A 35 21.22 20.04 -8.11
C ALA A 35 21.65 19.62 -9.52
N LYS A 36 22.83 19.00 -9.66
CA LYS A 36 23.30 18.43 -10.95
C LYS A 36 22.35 17.34 -11.45
N LYS A 37 21.85 16.49 -10.56
CA LYS A 37 20.88 15.45 -10.91
C LYS A 37 19.55 16.04 -11.37
N ALA A 38 19.04 17.07 -10.70
CA ALA A 38 17.83 17.78 -11.13
C ALA A 38 18.00 18.42 -12.52
N GLN A 39 19.14 19.08 -12.77
CA GLN A 39 19.44 19.63 -14.10
C GLN A 39 19.53 18.55 -15.19
N ARG A 40 20.12 17.39 -14.88
CA ARG A 40 20.16 16.25 -15.80
C ARG A 40 18.77 15.74 -16.11
N ILE A 41 17.90 15.61 -15.10
CA ILE A 41 16.50 15.23 -15.29
C ILE A 41 15.80 16.24 -16.19
N ASP A 42 15.87 17.54 -15.89
CA ASP A 42 15.21 18.57 -16.68
C ASP A 42 15.69 18.61 -18.14
N ARG A 43 16.99 18.44 -18.37
CA ARG A 43 17.58 18.34 -19.72
C ARG A 43 17.06 17.11 -20.47
N ALA A 44 17.13 15.94 -19.86
CA ALA A 44 16.68 14.69 -20.50
C ALA A 44 15.17 14.70 -20.77
N VAL A 45 14.39 15.26 -19.85
CA VAL A 45 12.97 15.55 -20.03
C VAL A 45 12.74 16.58 -21.14
N GLY A 46 13.65 17.54 -21.32
CA GLY A 46 13.69 18.51 -22.43
C GLY A 46 13.83 17.82 -23.79
N TRP A 47 14.80 16.92 -23.93
CA TRP A 47 15.07 16.18 -25.17
C TRP A 47 13.92 15.32 -25.68
N LEU A 48 13.03 14.87 -24.80
CA LEU A 48 11.82 14.14 -25.21
C LEU A 48 10.81 14.99 -25.99
N GLY A 49 10.95 16.32 -25.97
CA GLY A 49 10.15 17.23 -26.77
C GLY A 49 10.84 17.73 -28.04
N ASP A 50 12.01 17.19 -28.39
CA ASP A 50 12.78 17.56 -29.57
C ASP A 50 12.22 16.91 -30.84
N ASP A 51 12.38 17.56 -31.99
CA ASP A 51 11.93 17.05 -33.29
C ASP A 51 12.82 15.90 -33.80
N ASP A 52 14.08 15.85 -33.36
CA ASP A 52 15.04 14.79 -33.71
C ASP A 52 14.79 13.50 -32.91
N ALA A 53 14.64 12.37 -33.63
CA ALA A 53 14.41 11.06 -33.05
C ALA A 53 15.60 10.52 -32.24
N GLU A 54 16.83 10.83 -32.63
CA GLU A 54 18.02 10.40 -31.88
C GLU A 54 18.14 11.16 -30.56
N VAL A 55 17.79 12.45 -30.55
CA VAL A 55 17.75 13.28 -29.35
C VAL A 55 16.68 12.78 -28.37
N ARG A 56 15.49 12.43 -28.87
CA ARG A 56 14.45 11.81 -28.04
C ARG A 56 14.92 10.49 -27.41
N GLU A 57 15.57 9.62 -28.19
CA GLU A 57 16.09 8.34 -27.69
C GLU A 57 17.22 8.53 -26.65
N MET A 58 18.07 9.56 -26.80
CA MET A 58 19.05 9.93 -25.78
C MET A 58 18.36 10.35 -24.47
N GLY A 59 17.33 11.20 -24.55
CA GLY A 59 16.51 11.58 -23.40
C GLY A 59 15.87 10.38 -22.72
N ARG A 60 15.33 9.45 -23.50
CA ARG A 60 14.74 8.21 -22.99
C ARG A 60 15.76 7.37 -22.23
N LYS A 61 16.93 7.10 -22.82
CA LYS A 61 17.99 6.31 -22.19
C LYS A 61 18.49 6.95 -20.90
N GLU A 62 18.69 8.27 -20.91
CA GLU A 62 19.17 8.99 -19.72
C GLU A 62 18.14 8.98 -18.58
N LEU A 63 16.84 9.14 -18.87
CA LEU A 63 15.80 9.03 -17.85
C LEU A 63 15.67 7.63 -17.27
N LEU A 64 15.77 6.60 -18.12
CA LEU A 64 15.81 5.21 -17.67
C LEU A 64 17.02 4.92 -16.78
N GLN A 65 18.19 5.51 -17.10
CA GLN A 65 19.40 5.38 -16.30
C GLN A 65 19.30 6.11 -14.95
N ILE A 66 18.63 7.28 -14.92
CA ILE A 66 18.38 8.02 -13.66
C ILE A 66 17.40 7.27 -12.76
N GLY A 67 16.43 6.55 -13.34
CA GLY A 67 15.51 5.70 -12.59
C GLY A 67 14.39 6.47 -11.88
N ALA A 68 13.97 5.96 -10.71
CA ALA A 68 12.80 6.45 -9.97
C ALA A 68 12.84 7.94 -9.59
N ASP A 69 14.03 8.54 -9.50
CA ASP A 69 14.16 9.96 -9.14
C ASP A 69 13.69 10.90 -10.25
N ALA A 70 13.55 10.42 -11.49
CA ALA A 70 12.99 11.18 -12.61
C ALA A 70 11.45 11.26 -12.58
N VAL A 71 10.77 10.39 -11.81
CA VAL A 71 9.30 10.25 -11.80
C VAL A 71 8.58 11.58 -11.53
N PRO A 72 8.94 12.41 -10.52
CA PRO A 72 8.23 13.66 -10.25
C PRO A 72 8.29 14.67 -11.41
N ALA A 73 9.42 14.73 -12.12
CA ALA A 73 9.59 15.62 -13.27
C ALA A 73 8.78 15.12 -14.48
N LEU A 74 8.72 13.80 -14.68
CA LEU A 74 7.88 13.16 -15.69
C LEU A 74 6.39 13.42 -15.42
N GLU A 75 5.92 13.20 -14.19
CA GLU A 75 4.53 13.47 -13.76
C GLU A 75 4.14 14.93 -14.04
N LYS A 76 5.00 15.88 -13.64
CA LYS A 76 4.77 17.31 -13.88
C LYS A 76 4.64 17.62 -15.37
N LYS A 77 5.54 17.09 -16.21
CA LYS A 77 5.51 17.40 -17.64
C LYS A 77 4.40 16.66 -18.40
N ILE A 78 3.99 15.48 -17.93
CA ILE A 78 2.78 14.79 -18.40
C ILE A 78 1.55 15.67 -18.12
N ALA A 79 1.46 16.27 -16.92
CA ALA A 79 0.36 17.18 -16.58
C ALA A 79 0.33 18.44 -17.45
N GLU A 80 1.49 18.98 -17.81
CA GLU A 80 1.60 20.22 -18.61
C GLU A 80 1.37 19.98 -20.11
N LYS A 81 1.94 18.92 -20.69
CA LYS A 81 1.99 18.71 -22.15
C LYS A 81 1.25 17.47 -22.66
N GLY A 82 0.82 16.56 -21.79
CA GLY A 82 0.05 15.38 -22.18
C GLY A 82 0.78 14.45 -23.16
N ALA A 83 2.10 14.27 -23.03
CA ALA A 83 2.89 13.50 -24.00
C ALA A 83 2.84 11.98 -23.72
N ALA A 84 2.45 11.20 -24.73
CA ALA A 84 2.33 9.75 -24.66
C ALA A 84 3.67 9.05 -24.34
N GLU A 85 4.76 9.55 -24.90
CA GLU A 85 6.10 9.00 -24.72
C GLU A 85 6.58 9.10 -23.26
N LEU A 86 6.26 10.22 -22.58
CA LEU A 86 6.54 10.39 -21.15
C LEU A 86 5.79 9.35 -20.30
N VAL A 87 4.53 9.06 -20.64
CA VAL A 87 3.73 8.02 -19.95
C VAL A 87 4.34 6.63 -20.14
N ARG A 88 4.90 6.33 -21.33
CA ARG A 88 5.59 5.04 -21.58
C ARG A 88 6.85 4.90 -20.72
N ILE A 89 7.64 5.96 -20.58
CA ILE A 89 8.85 5.98 -19.73
C ILE A 89 8.45 5.84 -18.26
N LEU A 90 7.45 6.60 -17.81
CA LEU A 90 6.91 6.50 -16.46
C LEU A 90 6.49 5.06 -16.12
N ARG A 91 5.75 4.41 -17.02
CA ARG A 91 5.36 3.00 -16.86
C ARG A 91 6.55 2.06 -16.78
N HIS A 92 7.60 2.29 -17.56
CA HIS A 92 8.80 1.45 -17.54
C HIS A 92 9.57 1.60 -16.22
N LEU A 93 9.66 2.82 -15.69
CA LEU A 93 10.25 3.09 -14.38
C LEU A 93 9.40 2.48 -13.25
N ASP A 94 8.08 2.54 -13.37
CA ASP A 94 7.13 1.98 -12.38
C ASP A 94 6.95 0.46 -12.46
N ARG A 95 7.43 -0.22 -13.52
CA ARG A 95 7.43 -1.70 -13.62
C ARG A 95 8.31 -2.38 -12.56
N HIS A 96 9.11 -1.61 -11.83
CA HIS A 96 9.89 -2.06 -10.66
C HIS A 96 9.42 -1.27 -9.43
N PRO A 97 8.18 -1.48 -8.94
CA PRO A 97 7.73 -0.81 -7.75
C PRO A 97 8.68 -1.22 -6.62
N ARG A 98 9.34 -0.22 -6.02
CA ARG A 98 9.93 -0.42 -4.70
C ARG A 98 8.76 -0.77 -3.77
N MET A 99 9.02 -1.45 -2.64
CA MET A 99 8.04 -1.62 -1.55
C MET A 99 7.41 -0.30 -1.03
N ALA A 100 7.75 0.84 -1.63
CA ALA A 100 7.20 2.16 -1.41
C ALA A 100 5.89 2.49 -2.13
N ASP A 101 5.45 1.72 -3.13
CA ASP A 101 4.18 1.96 -3.84
C ASP A 101 3.05 0.98 -3.46
N THR A 102 3.36 0.02 -2.58
CA THR A 102 2.38 -0.88 -1.96
C THR A 102 1.35 -0.09 -1.17
N TRP A 103 0.07 -0.45 -1.31
CA TRP A 103 -1.00 -0.01 -0.39
C TRP A 103 -0.50 -0.20 1.05
N ILE A 104 -0.58 0.84 1.90
CA ILE A 104 -0.29 0.68 3.34
C ILE A 104 -1.28 -0.37 3.84
N ASP A 105 -0.76 -1.50 4.32
CA ASP A 105 -1.60 -2.62 4.74
C ASP A 105 -2.43 -2.18 5.96
N GLU A 106 -3.67 -2.67 6.11
CA GLU A 106 -4.50 -2.30 7.27
C GLU A 106 -3.79 -2.54 8.61
N LYS A 107 -2.80 -3.45 8.66
CA LYS A 107 -1.93 -3.70 9.80
C LYS A 107 -0.98 -2.53 10.10
N GLU A 108 -0.37 -1.92 9.09
CA GLU A 108 0.40 -0.66 9.26
C GLU A 108 -0.54 0.51 9.66
N ILE A 109 -1.83 0.40 9.32
CA ILE A 109 -2.89 1.34 9.73
C ILE A 109 -3.43 1.02 11.15
N LYS A 110 -3.23 -0.18 11.70
CA LYS A 110 -3.89 -0.63 12.94
C LYS A 110 -3.08 -0.41 14.23
N ASP A 111 -1.79 -0.09 14.17
CA ASP A 111 -0.98 0.14 15.39
C ASP A 111 -0.82 1.62 15.76
N ILE A 112 -1.93 2.31 16.07
CA ILE A 112 -1.91 3.41 17.06
C ILE A 112 -3.22 3.35 17.85
N GLU A 113 -3.30 2.43 18.80
CA GLU A 113 -4.16 2.65 19.95
C GLU A 113 -3.44 3.65 20.88
N ALA A 114 -4.11 4.78 21.09
CA ALA A 114 -3.77 5.88 21.99
C ALA A 114 -2.64 6.86 21.58
N ASP A 115 -3.00 8.15 21.60
CA ASP A 115 -2.12 9.32 21.68
C ASP A 115 -0.98 9.19 22.71
N GLU A 116 -1.10 8.29 23.70
CA GLU A 116 -0.08 8.05 24.73
C GLU A 116 1.10 7.20 24.26
N GLN A 117 0.86 6.13 23.49
CA GLN A 117 1.94 5.28 22.98
C GLN A 117 2.76 6.06 21.94
N PHE A 118 2.05 6.89 21.15
CA PHE A 118 2.60 7.91 20.25
C PHE A 118 3.53 8.91 20.95
N ARG A 119 3.11 9.50 22.07
CA ARG A 119 3.97 10.41 22.85
C ARG A 119 5.21 9.70 23.41
N ARG A 120 5.06 8.46 23.90
CA ARG A 120 6.15 7.68 24.49
C ARG A 120 7.19 7.22 23.47
N GLU A 121 6.79 6.93 22.22
CA GLU A 121 7.74 6.61 21.15
C GLU A 121 8.45 7.86 20.63
N ALA A 122 7.74 8.98 20.49
CA ALA A 122 8.34 10.26 20.14
C ALA A 122 9.36 10.73 21.20
N GLU A 123 9.17 10.39 22.48
CA GLU A 123 10.14 10.62 23.56
C GLU A 123 11.42 9.78 23.46
N LYS A 124 11.40 8.66 22.74
CA LYS A 124 12.55 7.75 22.56
C LYS A 124 13.39 8.05 21.30
N LEU A 125 12.91 8.90 20.40
CA LEU A 125 13.63 9.32 19.20
C LEU A 125 14.83 10.23 19.56
N PRO A 126 15.90 10.24 18.74
CA PRO A 126 17.11 11.03 18.99
C PRO A 126 16.83 12.53 19.18
N LYS A 127 17.76 13.23 19.84
CA LYS A 127 17.62 14.61 20.35
C LYS A 127 17.39 15.71 19.29
N ASP A 128 17.32 15.38 18.01
CA ASP A 128 17.03 16.38 16.98
C ASP A 128 15.53 16.72 17.00
N ALA A 129 15.23 17.94 17.45
CA ALA A 129 13.86 18.43 17.58
C ALA A 129 13.12 18.46 16.22
N ALA A 130 13.85 18.64 15.11
CA ALA A 130 13.31 18.65 13.76
C ALA A 130 12.81 17.27 13.34
N GLU A 131 13.62 16.22 13.53
CA GLU A 131 13.26 14.86 13.16
C GLU A 131 12.10 14.32 14.01
N LYS A 132 12.11 14.61 15.32
CA LYS A 132 11.00 14.29 16.21
C LYS A 132 9.71 15.01 15.80
N PHE A 133 9.79 16.28 15.45
CA PHE A 133 8.65 17.03 14.94
C PHE A 133 8.11 16.44 13.63
N ALA A 134 9.00 16.11 12.69
CA ALA A 134 8.64 15.49 11.41
C ALA A 134 7.91 14.16 11.61
N TYR A 135 8.41 13.31 12.49
CA TYR A 135 7.79 12.03 12.84
C TYR A 135 6.40 12.21 13.47
N VAL A 136 6.28 13.12 14.45
CA VAL A 136 4.99 13.44 15.10
C VAL A 136 3.95 13.89 14.07
N LYS A 137 4.33 14.82 13.19
CA LYS A 137 3.43 15.32 12.13
C LYS A 137 3.10 14.29 11.08
N TYR A 138 4.02 13.38 10.78
CA TYR A 138 3.74 12.25 9.89
C TYR A 138 2.67 11.32 10.45
N GLN A 139 2.75 10.99 11.74
CA GLN A 139 1.72 10.18 12.40
C GLN A 139 0.37 10.91 12.49
N GLU A 140 0.35 12.23 12.72
CA GLU A 140 -0.87 13.04 12.62
C GLU A 140 -1.48 12.96 11.20
N ALA A 141 -0.65 13.03 10.16
CA ALA A 141 -1.09 12.88 8.77
C ALA A 141 -1.67 11.49 8.49
N LEU A 142 -1.08 10.42 9.05
CA LEU A 142 -1.63 9.05 9.00
C LEU A 142 -2.97 8.95 9.74
N ALA A 143 -3.12 9.61 10.89
CA ALA A 143 -4.38 9.65 11.62
C ALA A 143 -5.50 10.34 10.81
N HIS A 144 -5.18 11.42 10.08
CA HIS A 144 -6.12 12.04 9.15
C HIS A 144 -6.51 11.10 8.00
N PHE A 145 -5.55 10.36 7.43
CA PHE A 145 -5.81 9.35 6.42
C PHE A 145 -6.77 8.26 6.92
N ARG A 146 -6.55 7.75 8.13
CA ARG A 146 -7.41 6.77 8.83
C ARG A 146 -8.85 7.26 9.00
N ARG A 147 -9.01 8.55 9.33
CA ARG A 147 -10.32 9.21 9.47
C ARG A 147 -10.95 9.58 8.13
N LYS A 148 -10.40 9.09 7.01
CA LYS A 148 -10.84 9.38 5.62
C LYS A 148 -10.78 10.87 5.26
N ASN A 149 -9.98 11.67 5.98
CA ASN A 149 -9.70 13.06 5.63
C ASN A 149 -8.44 13.13 4.76
N TYR A 150 -8.57 12.61 3.54
CA TYR A 150 -7.46 12.44 2.61
C TYR A 150 -6.84 13.75 2.16
N GLN A 151 -7.64 14.81 1.98
CA GLN A 151 -7.12 16.14 1.62
C GLN A 151 -6.18 16.68 2.69
N ARG A 152 -6.58 16.61 3.97
CA ARG A 152 -5.73 17.09 5.06
C ARG A 152 -4.44 16.26 5.18
N SER A 153 -4.53 14.95 4.99
CA SER A 153 -3.36 14.07 4.98
C SER A 153 -2.40 14.41 3.83
N PHE A 154 -2.93 14.66 2.62
CA PHE A 154 -2.17 15.09 1.45
C PHE A 154 -1.46 16.43 1.69
N ASP A 155 -2.17 17.42 2.22
CA ASP A 155 -1.61 18.75 2.51
C ASP A 155 -0.49 18.67 3.55
N MET A 156 -0.67 17.86 4.60
CA MET A 156 0.34 17.64 5.63
C MET A 156 1.55 16.90 5.11
N ALA A 157 1.37 15.85 4.31
CA ALA A 157 2.48 15.13 3.68
C ALA A 157 3.31 16.05 2.76
N ASN A 158 2.65 16.92 1.98
CA ASN A 158 3.34 17.94 1.18
C ASN A 158 4.10 18.94 2.05
N ALA A 159 3.48 19.45 3.12
CA ALA A 159 4.15 20.37 4.03
C ALA A 159 5.39 19.72 4.68
N LEU A 160 5.31 18.46 5.08
CA LEU A 160 6.44 17.71 5.64
C LEU A 160 7.56 17.51 4.63
N MET A 161 7.23 17.18 3.38
CA MET A 161 8.23 17.08 2.31
C MET A 161 8.93 18.42 2.03
N ALA A 162 8.21 19.54 2.15
CA ALA A 162 8.76 20.87 1.94
C ALA A 162 9.63 21.34 3.10
N LEU A 163 9.18 21.10 4.34
CA LEU A 163 9.87 21.53 5.56
C LEU A 163 11.08 20.64 5.87
N GLU A 164 10.94 19.33 5.67
CA GLU A 164 11.89 18.30 6.14
C GLU A 164 12.32 17.38 4.99
N SER A 165 12.71 17.98 3.88
CA SER A 165 13.15 17.28 2.66
C SER A 165 14.33 16.32 2.86
N ARG A 166 15.06 16.46 3.97
CA ARG A 166 16.24 15.65 4.36
C ARG A 166 15.96 14.62 5.46
N SER A 167 14.73 14.54 5.96
CA SER A 167 14.36 13.58 7.00
C SER A 167 14.59 12.14 6.51
N ALA A 168 15.01 11.26 7.43
CA ALA A 168 15.04 9.81 7.18
C ALA A 168 13.67 9.25 6.76
N HIS A 169 12.58 9.99 7.04
CA HIS A 169 11.20 9.62 6.72
C HIS A 169 10.67 10.20 5.41
N VAL A 170 11.47 10.92 4.61
CA VAL A 170 10.99 11.61 3.40
C VAL A 170 10.29 10.66 2.40
N GLU A 171 10.77 9.42 2.29
CA GLU A 171 10.14 8.39 1.43
C GLU A 171 8.76 7.96 1.97
N ALA A 172 8.60 7.93 3.30
CA ALA A 172 7.32 7.66 3.93
C ALA A 172 6.32 8.80 3.67
N PHE A 173 6.81 10.06 3.66
CA PHE A 173 5.97 11.23 3.35
C PHE A 173 5.52 11.21 1.89
N LYS A 174 6.44 10.92 0.96
CA LYS A 174 6.12 10.74 -0.48
C LYS A 174 5.06 9.66 -0.68
N ARG A 175 5.20 8.51 -0.01
CA ARG A 175 4.23 7.42 -0.05
C ARG A 175 2.85 7.87 0.44
N LEU A 176 2.77 8.50 1.61
CA LEU A 176 1.52 8.99 2.17
C LEU A 176 0.86 10.05 1.29
N ARG A 177 1.66 10.96 0.69
CA ARG A 177 1.15 11.95 -0.26
C ARG A 177 0.49 11.27 -1.46
N ARG A 178 1.21 10.36 -2.13
CA ARG A 178 0.70 9.61 -3.30
C ARG A 178 -0.58 8.87 -2.97
N GLN A 179 -0.62 8.17 -1.82
CA GLN A 179 -1.82 7.45 -1.40
C GLN A 179 -2.99 8.36 -1.08
N SER A 180 -2.76 9.47 -0.39
CA SER A 180 -3.79 10.46 -0.11
C SER A 180 -4.36 11.03 -1.41
N GLU A 181 -3.50 11.37 -2.38
CA GLU A 181 -3.91 11.82 -3.71
C GLU A 181 -4.77 10.78 -4.44
N ASN A 182 -4.33 9.51 -4.42
CA ASN A 182 -5.08 8.40 -5.00
C ASN A 182 -6.44 8.23 -4.34
N MET A 183 -6.53 8.30 -3.00
CA MET A 183 -7.78 8.20 -2.26
C MET A 183 -8.71 9.39 -2.53
N ILE A 184 -8.18 10.60 -2.70
CA ILE A 184 -8.97 11.78 -3.10
C ILE A 184 -9.61 11.50 -4.46
N THR A 185 -8.83 11.07 -5.45
CA THR A 185 -9.36 10.71 -6.78
C THR A 185 -10.37 9.57 -6.71
N GLN A 186 -10.11 8.55 -5.88
CA GLN A 186 -11.00 7.40 -5.74
C GLN A 186 -12.35 7.73 -5.09
N THR A 187 -12.38 8.73 -4.22
CA THR A 187 -13.59 9.11 -3.47
C THR A 187 -14.37 10.26 -4.11
N SER A 188 -13.75 11.03 -4.99
CA SER A 188 -14.39 12.20 -5.62
C SER A 188 -14.69 12.05 -7.11
N LEU A 189 -13.97 11.17 -7.83
CA LEU A 189 -14.08 11.04 -9.28
C LEU A 189 -14.41 9.62 -9.72
N ILE A 190 -13.56 8.64 -9.37
CA ILE A 190 -13.66 7.27 -9.90
C ILE A 190 -13.37 6.25 -8.82
N GLU A 191 -14.35 5.43 -8.44
CA GLU A 191 -14.10 4.27 -7.58
C GLU A 191 -13.48 3.14 -8.40
N ALA A 192 -12.23 2.76 -8.09
CA ALA A 192 -11.49 1.73 -8.82
C ALA A 192 -11.18 0.54 -7.90
N LYS A 193 -11.66 -0.66 -8.24
CA LYS A 193 -11.48 -1.89 -7.43
C LYS A 193 -11.15 -3.10 -8.30
N VAL A 194 -10.38 -4.03 -7.73
CA VAL A 194 -10.40 -5.42 -8.17
C VAL A 194 -11.53 -6.11 -7.41
N LEU A 195 -12.45 -6.75 -8.14
CA LEU A 195 -13.58 -7.48 -7.60
C LEU A 195 -13.33 -8.98 -7.72
N GLN A 196 -13.55 -9.68 -6.62
CA GLN A 196 -13.57 -11.13 -6.55
C GLN A 196 -15.01 -11.63 -6.47
N PRO A 197 -15.47 -12.49 -7.40
CA PRO A 197 -16.83 -13.06 -7.33
C PRO A 197 -16.98 -14.02 -6.14
N LYS A 198 -15.87 -14.62 -5.69
CA LYS A 198 -15.79 -15.46 -4.51
C LYS A 198 -14.42 -15.36 -3.85
N VAL A 199 -14.37 -15.68 -2.56
CA VAL A 199 -13.13 -15.64 -1.76
C VAL A 199 -12.30 -16.91 -1.95
N TRP A 200 -12.94 -18.06 -2.16
CA TRP A 200 -12.28 -19.37 -2.19
C TRP A 200 -12.25 -19.98 -3.60
N TYR A 201 -11.06 -20.41 -4.00
CA TYR A 201 -10.81 -21.19 -5.20
C TYR A 201 -10.15 -22.52 -4.82
N LEU A 202 -10.36 -23.56 -5.60
CA LEU A 202 -9.57 -24.79 -5.46
C LEU A 202 -8.28 -24.67 -6.25
N ASP A 203 -7.24 -25.44 -5.86
CA ASP A 203 -6.08 -25.63 -6.73
C ASP A 203 -6.53 -26.03 -8.14
N ASP A 204 -5.81 -25.56 -9.16
CA ASP A 204 -6.13 -25.69 -10.60
C ASP A 204 -7.43 -25.04 -11.08
N GLU A 205 -8.23 -24.44 -10.19
CA GLU A 205 -9.38 -23.64 -10.62
C GLU A 205 -8.89 -22.28 -11.15
N PRO A 206 -9.38 -21.82 -12.33
CA PRO A 206 -9.02 -20.51 -12.84
C PRO A 206 -9.53 -19.41 -11.89
N VAL A 207 -8.61 -18.54 -11.46
CA VAL A 207 -8.95 -17.38 -10.62
C VAL A 207 -9.39 -16.23 -11.52
N GLU A 208 -10.70 -16.11 -11.72
CA GLU A 208 -11.32 -15.01 -12.47
C GLU A 208 -11.65 -13.84 -11.53
N LEU A 209 -11.02 -12.69 -11.76
CA LEU A 209 -11.33 -11.43 -11.09
C LEU A 209 -11.88 -10.43 -12.11
N ALA A 210 -12.42 -9.32 -11.62
CA ALA A 210 -12.85 -8.22 -12.48
C ALA A 210 -12.20 -6.91 -12.03
N VAL A 211 -11.62 -6.18 -12.98
CA VAL A 211 -11.14 -4.83 -12.75
C VAL A 211 -12.30 -3.87 -13.05
N ARG A 212 -12.75 -3.12 -12.05
CA ARG A 212 -13.92 -2.23 -12.15
C ARG A 212 -13.55 -0.79 -11.86
N MET A 213 -14.03 0.13 -12.70
CA MET A 213 -14.02 1.57 -12.47
C MET A 213 -15.46 2.08 -12.49
N LYS A 214 -15.89 2.80 -11.45
CA LYS A 214 -17.21 3.41 -11.36
C LYS A 214 -17.10 4.92 -11.30
N ASN A 215 -17.85 5.61 -12.13
CA ASN A 215 -17.88 7.07 -12.15
C ASN A 215 -18.70 7.59 -10.96
N LEU A 216 -18.05 8.28 -10.02
CA LEU A 216 -18.67 8.95 -8.88
C LEU A 216 -19.00 10.42 -9.17
N TYR A 217 -18.49 10.94 -10.28
CA TYR A 217 -18.69 12.32 -10.68
C TYR A 217 -20.04 12.52 -11.37
N LYS A 218 -20.50 13.78 -11.38
CA LYS A 218 -21.81 14.18 -11.88
C LYS A 218 -21.94 14.17 -13.42
N SER A 219 -20.81 14.15 -14.13
CA SER A 219 -20.74 14.14 -15.60
C SER A 219 -19.93 12.95 -16.10
N THR A 220 -20.05 12.65 -17.39
CA THR A 220 -19.31 11.55 -18.02
C THR A 220 -17.81 11.78 -17.86
N ILE A 221 -17.12 10.75 -17.35
CA ILE A 221 -15.67 10.72 -17.30
C ILE A 221 -15.18 9.98 -18.54
N THR A 222 -14.27 10.60 -19.29
CA THR A 222 -13.56 9.94 -20.37
C THR A 222 -12.10 9.80 -20.00
N MET A 223 -11.64 8.56 -19.91
CA MET A 223 -10.23 8.24 -19.72
C MET A 223 -9.61 7.90 -21.06
N THR A 224 -8.45 8.50 -21.33
CA THR A 224 -7.74 8.33 -22.60
C THR A 224 -6.32 7.82 -22.38
N TRP A 225 -5.91 6.92 -23.25
CA TRP A 225 -4.59 6.32 -23.31
C TRP A 225 -4.00 6.46 -24.71
N ASP A 226 -2.70 6.18 -24.81
CA ASP A 226 -1.98 6.22 -26.07
C ASP A 226 -2.58 5.24 -27.08
N LYS A 227 -2.83 5.67 -28.31
CA LYS A 227 -3.35 4.83 -29.39
C LYS A 227 -2.33 3.83 -29.92
N GLY A 228 -1.06 3.97 -29.54
CA GLY A 228 0.02 3.09 -29.98
C GLY A 228 0.56 3.46 -31.34
N THR A 229 1.48 2.65 -31.84
CA THR A 229 2.04 2.77 -33.20
C THR A 229 1.88 1.43 -33.92
N GLU A 230 2.21 1.37 -35.22
CA GLU A 230 2.20 0.09 -35.97
C GLU A 230 3.11 -0.98 -35.35
N LYS A 231 4.15 -0.58 -34.61
CA LYS A 231 5.13 -1.48 -33.97
C LYS A 231 4.80 -1.83 -32.51
N GLU A 232 4.02 -1.00 -31.83
CA GLU A 232 3.66 -1.18 -30.42
C GLU A 232 2.16 -1.02 -30.25
N ALA A 233 1.48 -2.11 -29.88
CA ALA A 233 0.05 -2.06 -29.57
C ALA A 233 -0.19 -1.04 -28.44
N GLY A 234 -1.03 -0.04 -28.74
CA GLY A 234 -1.48 0.96 -27.78
C GLY A 234 -2.61 0.44 -26.91
N GLY A 235 -3.41 1.38 -26.41
CA GLY A 235 -4.55 1.12 -25.56
C GLY A 235 -4.29 1.39 -24.09
N GLY A 236 -5.35 1.24 -23.32
CA GLY A 236 -5.28 1.20 -21.87
C GLY A 236 -4.48 -0.01 -21.40
N LEU A 237 -3.72 0.21 -20.32
CA LEU A 237 -2.98 -0.84 -19.63
C LEU A 237 -3.28 -0.75 -18.14
N VAL A 238 -3.80 -1.84 -17.58
CA VAL A 238 -3.77 -2.08 -16.13
C VAL A 238 -2.59 -3.00 -15.85
N VAL A 239 -1.70 -2.57 -14.97
CA VAL A 239 -0.66 -3.43 -14.40
C VAL A 239 -1.24 -3.98 -13.11
N LEU A 240 -1.51 -5.28 -13.09
CA LEU A 240 -1.94 -5.99 -11.90
C LEU A 240 -0.71 -6.42 -11.11
N GLU A 241 -0.74 -6.12 -9.82
CA GLU A 241 0.27 -6.51 -8.85
C GLU A 241 -0.30 -7.71 -8.09
N VAL A 242 0.27 -8.88 -8.36
CA VAL A 242 -0.16 -10.16 -7.78
C VAL A 242 0.86 -10.57 -6.74
N GLU A 243 0.45 -10.55 -5.48
CA GLU A 243 1.22 -11.10 -4.37
C GLU A 243 0.59 -12.44 -3.96
N ILE A 244 1.38 -13.51 -4.04
CA ILE A 244 1.01 -14.85 -3.60
C ILE A 244 1.76 -15.11 -2.30
N ALA A 245 1.04 -15.11 -1.19
CA ALA A 245 1.59 -15.41 0.14
C ALA A 245 1.16 -16.80 0.60
N MET A 246 2.07 -17.53 1.22
CA MET A 246 1.82 -18.81 1.86
C MET A 246 2.29 -18.71 3.31
N ALA A 247 1.40 -19.08 4.23
CA ALA A 247 1.70 -19.10 5.64
C ALA A 247 1.70 -20.56 6.14
N GLU A 248 2.80 -20.98 6.71
CA GLU A 248 2.96 -22.30 7.29
C GLU A 248 2.42 -22.33 8.73
N ILE A 249 2.09 -23.53 9.21
CA ILE A 249 1.62 -23.75 10.59
C ILE A 249 2.70 -23.42 11.63
N ASN A 250 3.97 -23.56 11.27
CA ASN A 250 5.09 -23.21 12.14
C ASN A 250 5.30 -21.67 12.26
N GLY A 251 4.52 -20.86 11.52
CA GLY A 251 4.60 -19.41 11.52
C GLY A 251 5.55 -18.82 10.46
N ASN A 252 6.23 -19.65 9.67
CA ASN A 252 6.96 -19.21 8.50
C ASN A 252 5.98 -18.69 7.45
N SER A 253 6.43 -17.71 6.67
CA SER A 253 5.70 -17.23 5.51
C SER A 253 6.65 -17.08 4.32
N SER A 254 6.18 -17.48 3.15
CA SER A 254 6.83 -17.17 1.88
C SER A 254 5.89 -16.30 1.05
N SER A 255 6.46 -15.40 0.24
CA SER A 255 5.70 -14.62 -0.73
C SER A 255 6.41 -14.59 -2.07
N ASP A 256 5.62 -14.58 -3.14
CA ASP A 256 6.04 -14.40 -4.52
C ASP A 256 5.25 -13.22 -5.10
N GLN A 257 5.94 -12.30 -5.78
CA GLN A 257 5.33 -11.08 -6.33
C GLN A 257 5.53 -11.03 -7.83
N ARG A 258 4.46 -10.73 -8.56
CA ARG A 258 4.45 -10.73 -10.02
C ARG A 258 3.59 -9.62 -10.58
N HIS A 259 3.87 -9.27 -11.84
CA HIS A 259 3.05 -8.34 -12.60
C HIS A 259 2.34 -9.06 -13.73
N GLN A 260 1.07 -8.74 -13.91
CA GLN A 260 0.28 -9.19 -15.05
C GLN A 260 -0.31 -7.98 -15.76
N GLU A 261 -0.13 -7.93 -17.08
CA GLU A 261 -0.61 -6.82 -17.91
C GLU A 261 -1.99 -7.14 -18.50
N LEU A 262 -2.98 -6.30 -18.21
CA LEU A 262 -4.31 -6.34 -18.81
C LEU A 262 -4.47 -5.15 -19.77
N ARG A 263 -4.54 -5.45 -21.07
CA ARG A 263 -4.75 -4.44 -22.11
C ARG A 263 -6.23 -4.24 -22.41
N PHE A 264 -6.60 -3.00 -22.70
CA PHE A 264 -7.96 -2.59 -23.02
C PHE A 264 -7.98 -1.39 -23.98
N GLU A 265 -9.18 -0.88 -24.25
CA GLU A 265 -9.43 0.17 -25.23
C GLU A 265 -8.60 1.43 -24.95
N SER A 266 -8.24 2.19 -26.01
CA SER A 266 -7.50 3.45 -25.86
C SER A 266 -8.33 4.57 -25.24
N GLU A 267 -9.65 4.41 -25.21
CA GLU A 267 -10.59 5.38 -24.65
C GLU A 267 -11.71 4.64 -23.95
N VAL A 268 -12.00 5.05 -22.70
CA VAL A 268 -13.04 4.46 -21.87
C VAL A 268 -13.94 5.58 -21.34
N PRO A 269 -15.12 5.79 -21.96
CA PRO A 269 -16.14 6.68 -21.43
C PRO A 269 -16.98 5.96 -20.36
N ILE A 270 -17.19 6.62 -19.22
CA ILE A 270 -18.03 6.12 -18.13
C ILE A 270 -19.05 7.19 -17.78
N ALA A 271 -20.32 6.93 -18.07
CA ALA A 271 -21.44 7.83 -17.73
C ALA A 271 -21.58 8.00 -16.20
N PRO A 272 -22.21 9.09 -15.71
CA PRO A 272 -22.43 9.31 -14.27
C PRO A 272 -23.08 8.11 -13.59
N GLY A 273 -22.49 7.60 -12.51
CA GLY A 273 -22.99 6.43 -11.77
C GLY A 273 -22.82 5.08 -12.49
N ALA A 274 -22.44 5.07 -13.77
CA ALA A 274 -22.15 3.86 -14.52
C ALA A 274 -20.79 3.27 -14.13
N GLN A 275 -20.57 2.03 -14.54
CA GLN A 275 -19.34 1.29 -14.29
C GLN A 275 -18.79 0.68 -15.57
N TRP A 276 -17.48 0.73 -15.70
CA TRP A 276 -16.70 -0.06 -16.65
C TRP A 276 -16.10 -1.24 -15.90
N GLU A 277 -16.13 -2.42 -16.52
CA GLU A 277 -15.63 -3.64 -15.92
C GLU A 277 -14.94 -4.51 -16.98
N ARG A 278 -13.81 -5.11 -16.61
CA ARG A 278 -13.11 -6.08 -17.46
C ARG A 278 -12.67 -7.27 -16.63
N LYS A 279 -13.09 -8.46 -17.06
CA LYS A 279 -12.66 -9.73 -16.44
C LYS A 279 -11.21 -10.03 -16.76
N VAL A 280 -10.52 -10.63 -15.82
CA VAL A 280 -9.13 -11.05 -15.93
C VAL A 280 -8.94 -12.41 -15.27
N LEU A 281 -8.26 -13.31 -15.97
CA LEU A 281 -7.78 -14.56 -15.41
C LEU A 281 -6.40 -14.30 -14.81
N VAL A 282 -6.28 -14.45 -13.49
CA VAL A 282 -5.02 -14.22 -12.78
C VAL A 282 -4.13 -15.44 -12.93
N ASP A 283 -2.87 -15.23 -13.30
CA ASP A 283 -1.87 -16.28 -13.25
C ASP A 283 -1.54 -16.63 -11.79
N THR A 284 -1.89 -17.85 -11.39
CA THR A 284 -1.69 -18.37 -10.03
C THR A 284 -0.49 -19.32 -9.93
N SER A 285 0.28 -19.46 -11.02
CA SER A 285 1.53 -20.22 -10.98
C SER A 285 2.48 -19.58 -9.97
N THR A 286 3.18 -20.40 -9.19
CA THR A 286 4.14 -19.92 -8.20
C THR A 286 5.39 -20.80 -8.25
N ALA A 287 6.55 -20.23 -7.93
CA ALA A 287 7.78 -21.00 -7.74
C ALA A 287 7.76 -21.80 -6.42
N ILE A 288 6.79 -21.53 -5.54
CA ILE A 288 6.69 -22.17 -4.22
C ILE A 288 6.07 -23.57 -4.37
N THR A 289 6.88 -24.60 -4.15
CA THR A 289 6.51 -26.02 -4.33
C THR A 289 5.89 -26.64 -3.08
N ASP A 290 4.82 -26.07 -2.53
CA ASP A 290 4.08 -26.73 -1.44
C ASP A 290 2.56 -26.75 -1.70
N SER A 291 2.07 -27.91 -2.16
CA SER A 291 0.65 -28.15 -2.41
C SER A 291 -0.19 -28.37 -1.14
N LYS A 292 0.41 -28.24 0.04
CA LYS A 292 -0.26 -28.57 1.32
C LYS A 292 -0.93 -27.39 1.99
N GLN A 293 -0.57 -26.16 1.62
CA GLN A 293 -0.96 -24.94 2.33
C GLN A 293 -1.99 -24.12 1.54
N ILE A 294 -2.70 -23.24 2.25
CA ILE A 294 -3.56 -22.23 1.60
C ILE A 294 -2.66 -21.16 1.00
N ARG A 295 -2.90 -20.84 -0.28
CA ARG A 295 -2.26 -19.70 -0.94
C ARG A 295 -3.18 -18.50 -0.83
N ILE A 296 -2.68 -17.40 -0.29
CA ILE A 296 -3.42 -16.13 -0.19
C ILE A 296 -2.92 -15.25 -1.32
N LEU A 297 -3.81 -14.92 -2.25
CA LEU A 297 -3.53 -14.05 -3.37
C LEU A 297 -4.11 -12.67 -3.07
N LYS A 298 -3.24 -11.67 -2.96
CA LYS A 298 -3.61 -10.27 -2.92
C LYS A 298 -3.36 -9.68 -4.30
N VAL A 299 -4.44 -9.27 -4.97
CA VAL A 299 -4.39 -8.74 -6.34
C VAL A 299 -4.81 -7.29 -6.31
N GLY A 300 -3.81 -6.42 -6.40
CA GLY A 300 -4.00 -4.99 -6.63
C GLY A 300 -3.69 -4.64 -8.08
N GLY A 301 -3.66 -3.35 -8.36
CA GLY A 301 -3.14 -2.90 -9.63
C GLY A 301 -3.30 -1.41 -9.82
N TRP A 302 -2.88 -0.95 -10.98
CA TRP A 302 -2.97 0.45 -11.34
C TRP A 302 -3.02 0.65 -12.85
N ALA A 303 -3.59 1.78 -13.26
CA ALA A 303 -3.59 2.24 -14.64
C ALA A 303 -3.11 3.70 -14.71
N GLN A 304 -2.34 4.02 -15.74
CA GLN A 304 -1.88 5.39 -16.00
C GLN A 304 -2.52 5.93 -17.28
N PRO A 305 -3.70 6.58 -17.20
CA PRO A 305 -4.26 7.33 -18.32
C PRO A 305 -3.39 8.54 -18.65
N MET A 306 -3.37 8.92 -19.92
CA MET A 306 -2.77 10.19 -20.37
C MET A 306 -3.62 11.36 -19.88
N LYS A 307 -4.94 11.22 -19.88
CA LYS A 307 -5.88 12.22 -19.42
C LYS A 307 -7.17 11.57 -18.95
N ILE A 308 -7.69 12.07 -17.82
CA ILE A 308 -9.03 11.83 -17.31
C ILE A 308 -9.77 13.15 -17.46
N ALA A 309 -10.78 13.17 -18.33
CA ALA A 309 -11.56 14.37 -18.65
C ALA A 309 -12.99 14.25 -18.09
N ALA A 310 -13.44 15.28 -17.37
CA ALA A 310 -14.81 15.43 -16.89
C ALA A 310 -15.18 16.92 -16.87
N ASP A 311 -16.12 17.36 -17.70
CA ASP A 311 -16.43 18.78 -17.91
C ASP A 311 -15.14 19.64 -18.13
N ALA A 312 -14.89 20.61 -17.23
CA ALA A 312 -13.70 21.48 -17.24
C ALA A 312 -12.50 20.90 -16.46
N ILE A 313 -12.64 19.71 -15.87
CA ILE A 313 -11.58 19.05 -15.10
C ILE A 313 -10.80 18.13 -16.05
N GLY A 314 -9.52 18.43 -16.22
CA GLY A 314 -8.54 17.55 -16.86
C GLY A 314 -7.47 17.19 -15.85
N ILE A 315 -7.35 15.91 -15.50
CA ILE A 315 -6.29 15.42 -14.62
C ILE A 315 -5.49 14.32 -15.31
N THR A 316 -4.20 14.25 -15.01
CA THR A 316 -3.26 13.25 -15.52
C THR A 316 -2.73 12.43 -14.34
N ARG A 317 -3.61 11.65 -13.71
CA ARG A 317 -3.30 10.92 -12.47
C ARG A 317 -3.33 9.42 -12.69
N ARG A 318 -2.51 8.72 -11.89
CA ARG A 318 -2.57 7.27 -11.74
C ARG A 318 -3.90 6.89 -11.10
N ILE A 319 -4.53 5.84 -11.61
CA ILE A 319 -5.70 5.21 -10.99
C ILE A 319 -5.18 3.95 -10.33
N GLN A 320 -5.15 3.92 -9.00
CA GLN A 320 -4.87 2.70 -8.27
C GLN A 320 -6.16 1.92 -8.06
N PHE A 321 -6.11 0.60 -8.08
CA PHE A 321 -7.25 -0.26 -7.79
C PHE A 321 -7.16 -0.76 -6.35
N GLU A 322 -8.26 -0.66 -5.61
CA GLU A 322 -8.39 -1.31 -4.31
C GLU A 322 -8.17 -2.82 -4.48
N PRO A 323 -7.27 -3.45 -3.70
CA PRO A 323 -6.88 -4.84 -3.91
C PRO A 323 -7.98 -5.82 -3.48
N ALA A 324 -8.15 -6.88 -4.26
CA ALA A 324 -8.91 -8.05 -3.86
C ALA A 324 -8.02 -9.04 -3.12
N THR A 325 -8.56 -9.74 -2.13
CA THR A 325 -7.90 -10.89 -1.51
C THR A 325 -8.73 -12.14 -1.81
N VAL A 326 -8.09 -13.13 -2.41
CA VAL A 326 -8.65 -14.46 -2.64
C VAL A 326 -7.75 -15.53 -2.05
N LYS A 327 -8.31 -16.69 -1.75
CA LYS A 327 -7.61 -17.81 -1.14
C LYS A 327 -7.76 -19.03 -2.04
N ILE A 328 -6.65 -19.71 -2.31
CA ILE A 328 -6.62 -20.97 -3.05
C ILE A 328 -6.40 -22.10 -2.05
N LEU A 329 -7.34 -23.04 -2.05
CA LEU A 329 -7.39 -24.19 -1.18
C LEU A 329 -6.90 -25.44 -1.93
N PRO A 330 -6.00 -26.24 -1.34
CA PRO A 330 -5.63 -27.53 -1.93
C PRO A 330 -6.83 -28.44 -2.13
N LYS A 331 -6.95 -29.06 -3.33
CA LYS A 331 -8.09 -29.91 -3.71
C LYS A 331 -8.43 -30.99 -2.67
N ARG A 332 -7.41 -31.55 -1.99
CA ARG A 332 -7.59 -32.57 -0.93
C ARG A 332 -8.46 -32.10 0.24
N TYR A 333 -8.61 -30.79 0.41
CA TYR A 333 -9.40 -30.17 1.47
C TYR A 333 -10.73 -29.58 0.97
N ALA A 334 -11.11 -29.80 -0.30
CA ALA A 334 -12.35 -29.25 -0.86
C ALA A 334 -13.58 -29.57 0.00
N ARG A 335 -13.65 -30.78 0.58
CA ARG A 335 -14.73 -31.21 1.49
C ARG A 335 -14.92 -30.34 2.73
N PHE A 336 -13.89 -29.59 3.15
CA PHE A 336 -13.97 -28.72 4.33
C PHE A 336 -14.74 -27.43 4.05
N LEU A 337 -14.95 -27.05 2.78
CA LEU A 337 -15.74 -25.87 2.41
C LEU A 337 -17.23 -26.06 2.72
N GLU A 338 -17.74 -27.28 2.67
CA GLU A 338 -19.17 -27.58 2.89
C GLU A 338 -19.54 -27.47 4.37
N ASN A 339 -18.70 -28.04 5.26
CA ASN A 339 -18.91 -28.04 6.70
C ASN A 339 -17.60 -27.73 7.46
N PRO A 340 -17.15 -26.46 7.47
CA PRO A 340 -15.88 -26.07 8.09
C PRO A 340 -15.83 -26.38 9.59
N TRP A 341 -16.93 -26.12 10.30
CA TRP A 341 -17.01 -26.33 11.75
C TRP A 341 -16.92 -27.81 12.15
N GLU A 342 -17.73 -28.68 11.54
CA GLU A 342 -17.69 -30.12 11.84
C GLU A 342 -16.33 -30.73 11.47
N SER A 343 -15.75 -30.28 10.36
CA SER A 343 -14.41 -30.67 9.94
C SER A 343 -13.34 -30.21 10.94
N PHE A 344 -13.48 -29.01 11.50
CA PHE A 344 -12.60 -28.49 12.56
C PHE A 344 -12.69 -29.35 13.83
N GLU A 345 -13.90 -29.66 14.33
CA GLU A 345 -14.08 -30.47 15.54
C GLU A 345 -13.50 -31.88 15.36
N LYS A 346 -13.75 -32.50 14.21
CA LYS A 346 -13.17 -33.78 13.86
C LYS A 346 -11.64 -33.73 13.81
N ALA A 347 -11.07 -32.73 13.14
CA ALA A 347 -9.62 -32.55 13.05
C ALA A 347 -8.97 -32.29 14.42
N MET A 348 -9.66 -31.58 15.31
CA MET A 348 -9.25 -31.37 16.70
C MET A 348 -9.19 -32.68 17.48
N GLY A 349 -10.20 -33.55 17.35
CA GLY A 349 -10.25 -34.88 17.96
C GLY A 349 -9.20 -35.86 17.41
N GLU A 350 -8.95 -35.82 16.11
CA GLU A 350 -7.92 -36.64 15.44
C GLU A 350 -6.50 -36.11 15.66
N GLY A 351 -6.35 -34.86 16.11
CA GLY A 351 -5.04 -34.23 16.33
C GLY A 351 -4.30 -33.81 15.06
N SER A 352 -4.97 -33.76 13.90
CA SER A 352 -4.34 -33.43 12.62
C SER A 352 -4.11 -31.93 12.46
N MET A 353 -2.87 -31.46 12.71
CA MET A 353 -2.54 -30.03 12.70
C MET A 353 -2.81 -29.36 11.36
N ASP A 354 -2.47 -30.02 10.24
CA ASP A 354 -2.75 -29.51 8.89
C ASP A 354 -4.24 -29.28 8.69
N GLN A 355 -5.08 -30.25 9.06
CA GLN A 355 -6.53 -30.11 8.90
C GLN A 355 -7.10 -29.02 9.81
N ILE A 356 -6.62 -28.93 11.05
CA ILE A 356 -7.03 -27.86 11.99
C ILE A 356 -6.67 -26.49 11.39
N TYR A 357 -5.44 -26.33 10.90
CA TYR A 357 -4.99 -25.09 10.28
C TYR A 357 -5.86 -24.68 9.09
N ILE A 358 -6.15 -25.61 8.18
CA ILE A 358 -7.01 -25.34 7.03
C ILE A 358 -8.41 -24.94 7.48
N CYS A 359 -9.01 -25.69 8.42
CA CYS A 359 -10.35 -25.40 8.90
C CYS A 359 -10.42 -24.03 9.57
N ILE A 360 -9.42 -23.61 10.36
CA ILE A 360 -9.37 -22.28 10.99
C ILE A 360 -9.57 -21.15 9.97
N HIS A 361 -8.95 -21.26 8.79
CA HIS A 361 -9.09 -20.24 7.76
C HIS A 361 -10.48 -20.23 7.11
N LEU A 362 -11.18 -21.37 7.14
CA LEU A 362 -12.50 -21.59 6.54
C LEU A 362 -13.66 -21.28 7.51
N LEU A 363 -13.39 -21.10 8.80
CA LEU A 363 -14.41 -20.82 9.80
C LEU A 363 -15.05 -19.44 9.61
N ASP A 364 -16.37 -19.39 9.75
CA ASP A 364 -17.12 -18.14 9.87
C ASP A 364 -16.77 -17.41 11.18
N GLU A 365 -16.86 -16.08 11.18
CA GLU A 365 -16.56 -15.26 12.37
C GLU A 365 -17.36 -15.66 13.62
N LYS A 366 -18.60 -16.13 13.44
CA LYS A 366 -19.47 -16.60 14.53
C LYS A 366 -18.88 -17.79 15.29
N ASP A 367 -18.05 -18.59 14.62
CA ASP A 367 -17.47 -19.82 15.17
C ASP A 367 -16.07 -19.58 15.75
N HIS A 368 -15.48 -18.40 15.54
CA HIS A 368 -14.11 -18.09 15.95
C HIS A 368 -13.92 -18.15 17.47
N ASP A 369 -14.88 -17.69 18.27
CA ASP A 369 -14.79 -17.77 19.74
C ASP A 369 -14.78 -19.22 20.22
N ARG A 370 -15.63 -20.07 19.65
CA ARG A 370 -15.72 -21.49 19.99
C ARG A 370 -14.45 -22.24 19.57
N ALA A 371 -13.93 -21.96 18.37
CA ALA A 371 -12.65 -22.52 17.92
C ALA A 371 -11.47 -22.06 18.79
N ALA A 372 -11.43 -20.77 19.16
CA ALA A 372 -10.41 -20.23 20.04
C ALA A 372 -10.42 -20.96 21.40
N ALA A 373 -11.60 -21.15 22.01
CA ALA A 373 -11.73 -21.89 23.26
C ALA A 373 -11.16 -23.32 23.16
N MET A 374 -11.45 -24.06 22.08
CA MET A 374 -10.91 -25.42 21.88
C MET A 374 -9.38 -25.41 21.68
N LEU A 375 -8.85 -24.42 20.96
CA LEU A 375 -7.39 -24.28 20.78
C LEU A 375 -6.68 -23.87 22.07
N ILE A 376 -7.31 -23.05 22.92
CA ILE A 376 -6.80 -22.69 24.25
C ILE A 376 -6.72 -23.94 25.14
N GLN A 377 -7.77 -24.78 25.16
CA GLN A 377 -7.74 -26.04 25.88
C GLN A 377 -6.61 -26.96 25.38
N LYS A 378 -6.42 -27.03 24.05
CA LYS A 378 -5.31 -27.78 23.45
C LYS A 378 -3.94 -27.21 23.83
N LEU A 379 -3.80 -25.89 23.90
CA LEU A 379 -2.58 -25.22 24.37
C LEU A 379 -2.30 -25.55 25.85
N ALA A 380 -3.33 -25.54 26.70
CA ALA A 380 -3.21 -25.88 28.12
C ALA A 380 -2.82 -27.37 28.33
N ALA A 381 -3.34 -28.27 27.49
CA ALA A 381 -3.05 -29.70 27.55
C ALA A 381 -1.70 -30.08 26.93
N ALA A 382 -1.08 -29.21 26.13
CA ALA A 382 0.18 -29.48 25.45
C ALA A 382 1.36 -29.62 26.43
N LYS A 383 1.97 -30.81 26.47
CA LYS A 383 3.11 -31.11 27.37
C LYS A 383 4.47 -30.74 26.76
N THR A 384 4.59 -30.74 25.43
CA THR A 384 5.84 -30.45 24.72
C THR A 384 5.93 -28.97 24.30
N PRO A 385 7.14 -28.39 24.24
CA PRO A 385 7.33 -27.04 23.70
C PRO A 385 6.78 -26.89 22.27
N GLU A 386 7.02 -27.89 21.42
CA GLU A 386 6.52 -27.93 20.04
C GLU A 386 4.99 -27.88 19.98
N GLY A 387 4.31 -28.70 20.78
CA GLY A 387 2.85 -28.71 20.85
C GLY A 387 2.28 -27.36 21.30
N LYS A 388 2.95 -26.68 22.23
CA LYS A 388 2.58 -25.32 22.66
C LYS A 388 2.80 -24.30 21.55
N THR A 389 3.92 -24.36 20.83
CA THR A 389 4.20 -23.49 19.68
C THR A 389 3.16 -23.67 18.58
N TYR A 390 2.80 -24.91 18.25
CA TYR A 390 1.77 -25.18 17.25
C TYR A 390 0.40 -24.63 17.66
N ALA A 391 -0.05 -24.90 18.90
CA ALA A 391 -1.33 -24.38 19.38
C ALA A 391 -1.35 -22.84 19.43
N HIS A 392 -0.23 -22.22 19.81
CA HIS A 392 -0.05 -20.77 19.74
C HIS A 392 -0.16 -20.24 18.30
N ASN A 393 0.50 -20.88 17.33
CA ASN A 393 0.45 -20.45 15.93
C ASN A 393 -0.95 -20.60 15.33
N LEU A 394 -1.68 -21.66 15.69
CA LEU A 394 -3.08 -21.84 15.31
C LEU A 394 -3.98 -20.74 15.90
N LEU A 395 -3.78 -20.38 17.18
CA LEU A 395 -4.48 -19.26 17.81
C LEU A 395 -4.15 -17.92 17.13
N ARG A 396 -2.88 -17.69 16.78
CA ARG A 396 -2.45 -16.50 16.05
C ARG A 396 -3.08 -16.45 14.65
N ALA A 397 -3.13 -17.57 13.94
CA ALA A 397 -3.76 -17.64 12.62
C ALA A 397 -5.27 -17.36 12.69
N LEU A 398 -5.97 -17.88 13.72
CA LEU A 398 -7.40 -17.66 13.92
C LEU A 398 -7.73 -16.21 14.34
N THR A 399 -6.93 -15.64 15.25
CA THR A 399 -7.29 -14.39 15.94
C THR A 399 -6.53 -13.15 15.46
N GLY A 400 -5.41 -13.35 14.75
CA GLY A 400 -4.44 -12.30 14.42
C GLY A 400 -3.59 -11.81 15.60
N GLN A 401 -3.82 -12.32 16.82
CA GLN A 401 -3.16 -11.87 18.05
C GLN A 401 -1.89 -12.68 18.37
N ALA A 402 -0.95 -12.08 19.10
CA ALA A 402 0.32 -12.71 19.47
C ALA A 402 0.55 -12.68 21.00
N LEU A 403 -0.26 -13.43 21.77
CA LEU A 403 -0.19 -13.45 23.24
C LEU A 403 0.82 -14.45 23.83
N GLY A 404 1.56 -15.17 22.97
CA GLY A 404 2.54 -16.19 23.35
C GLY A 404 1.93 -17.56 23.68
N THR A 405 2.73 -18.45 24.26
CA THR A 405 2.36 -19.85 24.56
C THR A 405 1.70 -20.07 25.93
N ASP A 406 1.33 -18.99 26.62
CA ASP A 406 0.66 -19.04 27.92
C ASP A 406 -0.86 -19.08 27.74
N ALA A 407 -1.47 -20.24 28.02
CA ALA A 407 -2.91 -20.45 27.87
C ALA A 407 -3.75 -19.44 28.68
N ARG A 408 -3.29 -19.04 29.87
CA ARG A 408 -4.04 -18.13 30.74
C ARG A 408 -4.21 -16.75 30.12
N ARG A 409 -3.22 -16.27 29.35
CA ARG A 409 -3.32 -14.99 28.64
C ARG A 409 -4.41 -15.02 27.58
N TRP A 410 -4.53 -16.14 26.89
CA TRP A 410 -5.58 -16.34 25.89
C TRP A 410 -6.98 -16.47 26.51
N GLU A 411 -7.11 -17.14 27.65
CA GLU A 411 -8.38 -17.22 28.39
C GLU A 411 -8.87 -15.83 28.82
N VAL A 412 -8.00 -15.01 29.39
CA VAL A 412 -8.33 -13.63 29.81
C VAL A 412 -8.72 -12.78 28.59
N TRP A 413 -8.00 -12.91 27.48
CA TRP A 413 -8.34 -12.20 26.25
C TRP A 413 -9.73 -12.57 25.73
N LEU A 414 -10.06 -13.87 25.69
CA LEU A 414 -11.36 -14.33 25.21
C LEU A 414 -12.51 -13.81 26.09
N GLN A 415 -12.34 -13.84 27.42
CA GLN A 415 -13.31 -13.30 28.37
C GLN A 415 -13.54 -11.79 28.21
N ASN A 416 -12.46 -11.01 28.02
CA ASN A 416 -12.56 -9.56 27.83
C ASN A 416 -13.29 -9.22 26.52
N ARG A 417 -13.04 -9.99 25.46
CA ARG A 417 -13.69 -9.83 24.16
C ARG A 417 -15.20 -10.06 24.23
N ASP A 418 -15.64 -11.06 24.98
CA ASP A 418 -17.06 -11.32 25.22
C ASP A 418 -17.73 -10.16 25.99
N ALA A 419 -17.07 -9.65 27.02
CA ALA A 419 -17.56 -8.51 27.79
C ALA A 419 -17.71 -7.22 26.93
N GLU A 420 -16.82 -7.00 25.97
CA GLU A 420 -16.92 -5.88 25.03
C GLU A 420 -18.07 -6.02 24.03
N LYS A 421 -18.31 -7.24 23.53
CA LYS A 421 -19.46 -7.52 22.66
C LYS A 421 -20.78 -7.27 23.39
N ASP A 422 -20.87 -7.65 24.67
CA ASP A 422 -22.05 -7.42 25.49
C ASP A 422 -22.28 -5.93 25.80
N LYS A 423 -21.20 -5.15 25.96
CA LYS A 423 -21.30 -3.69 26.08
C LYS A 423 -21.79 -2.99 24.81
N LYS A 424 -21.46 -3.51 23.62
CA LYS A 424 -21.90 -2.94 22.33
C LYS A 424 -23.33 -3.31 21.94
N LYS A 425 -23.92 -4.33 22.58
CA LYS A 425 -25.31 -4.75 22.36
C LYS A 425 -26.32 -4.06 23.28
N LYS A 426 -25.84 -3.39 24.33
CA LYS A 426 -26.62 -2.51 25.20
C LYS A 426 -26.51 -1.08 24.68
#